data_AF-A0A5B7K5S6-F1
#
_entry.id   AF-A0A5B7K5S6-F1
#
_cell.length_a   1.000
_cell.length_b   1.000
_cell.length_c   1.000
_cell.angle_alpha   90.00
_cell.angle_beta   90.00
_cell.angle_gamma   90.00
#
_symmetry.space_group_name_H-M   'P 1'
#
loop_
_entity.id
_entity.type
_entity.pdbx_description
1 polymer ?
#
loop_
_entity_poly.entity_id
_entity_poly.type
_entity_poly.pdbx_seq_one_letter_code
_entity_poly.pdbx_strand_id
1 'polypeptide(L)'
;METCATKYRAAAGTLFVIPWALGYMAVPGIAYVARTWKVLQLAYAIPTLLAISFFVWLPESPRWLIIRGRHEEALKIMTQVAKVNKKTLPSDDQVLFVMKNIAQKVSVRVLVTIVFITMLVCHH
;
A
#
# COMPACT_ATOMS: atom_id res chain seq x y z
N MET A 1 -1.74 5.96 -4.48
CA MET A 1 -2.61 5.22 -3.53
C MET A 1 -3.55 4.30 -4.29
N GLU A 2 -3.21 3.03 -4.31
CA GLU A 2 -3.96 1.99 -5.01
C GLU A 2 -5.31 1.63 -4.37
N THR A 3 -5.48 1.97 -3.09
CA THR A 3 -6.69 1.74 -2.29
C THR A 3 -7.72 2.86 -2.40
N CYS A 4 -7.35 4.03 -2.92
CA CYS A 4 -8.25 5.19 -3.02
C CYS A 4 -8.88 5.30 -4.42
N ALA A 5 -10.15 5.69 -4.46
CA ALA A 5 -10.83 6.03 -5.70
C ALA A 5 -10.13 7.20 -6.42
N THR A 6 -10.18 7.22 -7.75
CA THR A 6 -9.45 8.19 -8.60
C THR A 6 -9.65 9.65 -8.18
N LYS A 7 -10.86 9.99 -7.70
CA LYS A 7 -11.22 11.33 -7.24
C LYS A 7 -10.46 11.79 -5.99
N TYR A 8 -10.07 10.86 -5.12
CA TYR A 8 -9.42 11.16 -3.84
C TYR A 8 -7.90 10.95 -3.86
N ARG A 9 -7.31 10.55 -4.99
CA ARG A 9 -5.87 10.21 -5.05
C ARG A 9 -4.97 11.38 -4.70
N ALA A 10 -5.28 12.57 -5.19
CA ALA A 10 -4.52 13.78 -4.88
C ALA A 10 -4.61 14.11 -3.39
N ALA A 11 -5.83 14.20 -2.86
CA ALA A 11 -6.06 14.47 -1.43
C ALA A 11 -5.37 13.45 -0.52
N ALA A 12 -5.47 12.17 -0.84
CA ALA A 12 -4.85 11.11 -0.06
C ALA A 12 -3.31 11.16 -0.13
N GLY A 13 -2.74 11.51 -1.29
CA GLY A 13 -1.32 11.79 -1.44
C GLY A 13 -0.87 12.98 -0.59
N THR A 14 -1.63 14.08 -0.61
CA THR A 14 -1.32 15.27 0.20
C THR A 14 -1.39 14.98 1.70
N LEU A 15 -2.41 14.23 2.14
CA LEU A 15 -2.54 13.80 3.55
C LEU A 15 -1.36 12.94 4.02
N PHE A 16 -0.71 12.19 3.12
CA PHE A 16 0.50 11.44 3.46
C PHE A 16 1.71 12.35 3.65
N VAL A 17 1.81 13.46 2.91
CA VAL A 17 2.98 14.37 2.94
C VAL A 17 2.89 15.41 4.06
N ILE A 18 1.69 15.84 4.45
CA ILE A 18 1.49 16.87 5.49
C ILE A 18 2.20 16.52 6.81
N PRO A 19 2.09 15.29 7.37
CA PRO A 19 2.79 14.93 8.60
C PRO A 19 4.31 15.04 8.50
N TRP A 20 4.89 14.75 7.31
CA TRP A 20 6.32 14.91 7.08
C TRP A 20 6.74 16.38 7.13
N ALA A 21 5.98 17.26 6.46
CA ALA A 21 6.24 18.70 6.49
C ALA A 21 6.13 19.28 7.90
N LEU A 22 5.09 18.90 8.64
CA LEU A 22 4.91 19.28 10.05
C LEU A 22 6.05 18.77 10.93
N GLY A 23 6.49 17.53 10.71
CA GLY A 23 7.63 16.92 11.38
C GLY A 23 8.90 17.76 11.19
N TYR A 24 9.24 18.11 9.95
CA TYR A 24 10.41 18.94 9.64
C TYR A 24 10.34 20.34 10.25
N MET A 25 9.17 20.97 10.26
CA MET A 25 8.99 22.28 10.90
C MET A 25 9.10 22.22 12.43
N ALA A 26 8.73 21.09 13.04
CA ALA A 26 8.83 20.90 14.49
C ALA A 26 10.28 20.68 14.97
N VAL A 27 11.17 20.12 14.13
CA VAL A 27 12.57 19.82 14.47
C VAL A 27 13.32 21.01 15.08
N PRO A 28 13.37 22.21 14.47
CA PRO A 28 14.09 23.34 15.06
C PRO A 28 13.51 23.79 16.40
N GLY A 29 12.20 23.71 16.60
CA GLY A 29 11.55 24.02 17.87
C GLY A 29 11.94 23.04 18.97
N ILE A 30 11.98 21.74 18.64
CA ILE A 30 12.43 20.69 19.56
C ILE A 30 13.93 20.84 19.84
N ALA A 31 14.74 21.15 18.84
CA ALA A 31 16.18 21.37 18.99
C ALA A 31 16.52 22.57 19.87
N TYR A 32 15.70 23.62 19.85
CA TYR A 32 15.87 24.77 20.74
C TYR A 32 15.65 24.42 22.22
N VAL A 33 14.67 23.55 22.51
CA VAL A 33 14.34 23.12 23.88
C VAL A 33 15.24 21.97 24.35
N ALA A 34 15.59 21.06 23.45
CA ALA A 34 16.39 19.89 23.72
C ALA A 34 17.89 20.25 23.77
N ARG A 35 18.38 20.59 24.97
CA ARG A 35 19.81 20.86 25.22
C ARG A 35 20.73 19.63 25.05
N THR A 36 20.18 18.44 24.82
CA THR A 36 20.95 17.18 24.72
C THR A 36 20.47 16.35 23.54
N TRP A 37 21.41 15.82 22.75
CA TRP A 37 21.16 14.98 21.57
C TRP A 37 20.28 13.73 21.83
N LYS A 38 20.28 13.22 23.07
CA LYS A 38 19.45 12.08 23.49
C LYS A 38 17.95 12.40 23.44
N VAL A 39 17.56 13.64 23.76
CA VAL A 39 16.16 14.08 23.76
C VAL A 39 15.65 14.18 22.32
N LEU A 40 16.50 14.63 21.38
CA LEU A 40 16.18 14.61 19.96
C LEU A 40 15.95 13.19 19.44
N GLN A 41 16.82 12.24 19.80
CA GLN A 41 16.64 10.83 19.43
C GLN A 41 15.33 10.24 19.96
N LEU A 42 14.97 10.50 21.22
CA LEU A 42 13.69 10.10 21.80
C LEU A 42 12.50 10.74 21.07
N ALA A 43 12.59 12.02 20.73
CA ALA A 43 11.55 12.73 20.00
C ALA A 43 11.28 12.16 18.61
N TYR A 44 12.28 11.56 17.95
CA TYR A 44 12.07 10.80 16.71
C TYR A 44 11.60 9.38 16.96
N ALA A 45 12.14 8.70 17.97
CA ALA A 45 11.81 7.31 18.24
C ALA A 45 10.33 7.11 18.58
N ILE A 46 9.74 8.01 19.39
CA ILE A 46 8.34 7.93 19.82
C ILE A 46 7.35 7.91 18.64
N PRO A 47 7.31 8.92 17.74
CA PRO A 47 6.39 8.91 16.61
C PRO A 47 6.70 7.78 15.62
N THR A 48 7.97 7.34 15.51
CA THR A 48 8.33 6.21 14.65
C THR A 48 7.77 4.90 15.17
N LEU A 49 7.90 4.63 16.47
CA LEU A 49 7.31 3.45 17.12
C LEU A 49 5.79 3.47 17.03
N LEU A 50 5.18 4.63 17.22
CA LEU A 50 3.74 4.80 17.03
C LEU A 50 3.34 4.48 15.59
N ALA A 51 4.05 5.01 14.59
CA ALA A 51 3.78 4.73 13.18
C ALA A 51 3.91 3.24 12.83
N ILE A 52 4.92 2.54 13.38
CA ILE A 52 5.09 1.10 13.20
C ILE A 52 3.90 0.34 13.80
N SER A 53 3.44 0.72 15.00
CA SER A 53 2.27 0.09 15.62
C SER A 53 1.00 0.26 14.79
N PHE A 54 0.80 1.42 14.16
CA PHE A 54 -0.31 1.67 13.24
C PHE A 54 -0.20 0.83 11.96
N PHE A 55 1.01 0.59 11.45
CA PHE A 55 1.21 -0.19 10.24
C PHE A 55 0.76 -1.65 10.39
N VAL A 56 0.95 -2.25 11.58
CA VAL A 56 0.51 -3.64 11.87
C VAL A 56 -1.02 -3.80 11.76
N TRP A 57 -1.78 -2.73 11.97
CA TRP A 57 -3.25 -2.76 11.92
C TRP A 57 -3.80 -2.48 10.52
N LEU A 58 -2.97 -2.02 9.58
CA LEU A 58 -3.41 -1.66 8.24
C LEU A 58 -3.61 -2.94 7.41
N PRO A 59 -4.82 -3.21 6.86
CA PRO A 59 -5.03 -4.37 6.02
C PRO A 59 -4.16 -4.30 4.77
N GLU A 60 -3.55 -5.43 4.40
CA GLU A 60 -2.77 -5.54 3.17
C GLU A 60 -3.62 -5.20 1.93
N SER A 61 -2.97 -4.72 0.87
CA SER A 61 -3.71 -4.32 -0.32
C SER A 61 -4.29 -5.54 -1.05
N PRO A 62 -5.59 -5.53 -1.42
CA PRO A 62 -6.25 -6.69 -2.01
C PRO A 62 -5.63 -7.11 -3.36
N ARG A 63 -5.00 -6.17 -4.08
CA ARG A 63 -4.26 -6.46 -5.31
C ARG A 63 -2.99 -7.26 -5.07
N TRP A 64 -2.23 -6.90 -4.04
CA TRP A 64 -1.01 -7.62 -3.69
C TRP A 64 -1.31 -9.06 -3.29
N LEU A 65 -2.40 -9.27 -2.54
CA LEU A 65 -2.89 -10.61 -2.18
C LEU A 65 -3.28 -11.46 -3.40
N ILE A 66 -3.91 -10.86 -4.43
CA ILE A 66 -4.22 -11.54 -5.70
C ILE A 66 -2.95 -12.01 -6.40
N ILE A 67 -1.93 -11.15 -6.51
CA ILE A 67 -0.67 -11.49 -7.18
C ILE A 67 0.11 -12.56 -6.40
N ARG A 68 0.03 -12.53 -5.06
CA ARG A 68 0.65 -13.52 -4.16
C ARG A 68 -0.09 -14.84 -4.08
N GLY A 69 -1.21 -14.99 -4.79
CA GLY A 69 -2.01 -16.22 -4.79
C GLY A 69 -2.91 -16.41 -3.57
N ARG A 70 -2.97 -15.45 -2.64
CA ARG A 70 -3.80 -15.45 -1.42
C ARG A 70 -5.21 -14.94 -1.72
N HIS A 71 -5.93 -15.64 -2.59
CA HIS A 71 -7.21 -15.19 -3.14
C HIS A 71 -8.35 -15.12 -2.10
N GLU A 72 -8.36 -16.05 -1.13
CA GLU A 72 -9.39 -16.09 -0.08
C GLU A 72 -9.33 -14.88 0.86
N GLU A 73 -8.13 -14.45 1.24
CA GLU A 73 -7.92 -13.28 2.08
C GLU A 73 -8.31 -11.99 1.34
N ALA A 74 -7.95 -11.90 0.06
CA ALA A 74 -8.37 -10.79 -0.78
C ALA A 74 -9.90 -10.74 -0.91
N LEU A 75 -10.59 -11.89 -1.01
CA LEU A 75 -12.05 -11.96 -1.04
C LEU A 75 -12.66 -11.45 0.27
N LYS A 76 -12.12 -11.87 1.42
CA LYS A 76 -12.57 -11.39 2.75
C LYS A 76 -12.45 -9.86 2.87
N ILE A 77 -11.32 -9.29 2.46
CA ILE A 77 -11.09 -7.84 2.47
C ILE A 77 -12.05 -7.13 1.51
N MET A 78 -12.23 -7.64 0.29
CA MET A 78 -13.17 -7.06 -0.68
C MET A 78 -14.62 -7.08 -0.19
N THR A 79 -15.06 -8.16 0.47
CA THR A 79 -16.39 -8.27 1.05
C THR A 79 -16.60 -7.28 2.19
N GLN A 80 -15.60 -7.08 3.05
CA GLN A 80 -15.63 -6.03 4.08
C GLN A 80 -15.74 -4.63 3.47
N VAL A 81 -14.92 -4.33 2.45
CA VAL A 81 -14.93 -3.04 1.75
C VAL A 81 -16.25 -2.82 1.00
N ALA A 82 -16.85 -3.87 0.42
CA ALA A 82 -18.14 -3.78 -0.25
C ALA A 82 -19.29 -3.49 0.72
N LYS A 83 -19.28 -4.10 1.92
CA LYS A 83 -20.23 -3.78 3.00
C LYS A 83 -20.15 -2.31 3.42
N VAL A 84 -18.93 -1.80 3.63
CA VAL A 84 -18.71 -0.38 3.98
C VAL A 84 -19.18 0.55 2.86
N ASN A 85 -18.90 0.19 1.61
CA ASN A 85 -19.29 0.97 0.43
C ASN A 85 -20.74 0.74 -0.03
N LYS A 86 -21.54 -0.07 0.70
CA LYS A 86 -22.92 -0.45 0.37
C LYS A 86 -23.08 -0.95 -1.08
N LYS A 87 -22.08 -1.68 -1.58
CA LYS A 87 -22.11 -2.31 -2.90
C LYS A 87 -22.36 -3.80 -2.77
N THR A 88 -23.17 -4.35 -3.66
CA THR A 88 -23.37 -5.80 -3.79
C THR A 88 -22.23 -6.39 -4.63
N LEU A 89 -21.60 -7.43 -4.10
CA LEU A 89 -20.65 -8.24 -4.86
C LEU A 89 -21.39 -9.42 -5.52
N PRO A 90 -20.95 -9.89 -6.70
CA PRO A 90 -21.37 -11.17 -7.27
C PRO A 90 -21.02 -12.34 -6.34
N SER A 91 -21.44 -13.57 -6.69
CA SER A 91 -21.11 -14.74 -5.87
C SER A 91 -19.60 -14.89 -5.67
N ASP A 92 -19.21 -15.38 -4.50
CA ASP A 92 -17.80 -15.53 -4.11
C ASP A 92 -17.00 -16.35 -5.14
N ASP A 93 -17.63 -17.37 -5.73
CA ASP A 93 -17.03 -18.22 -6.77
C ASP A 93 -16.71 -17.45 -8.06
N GLN A 94 -17.61 -16.54 -8.48
CA GLN A 94 -17.39 -15.72 -9.67
C GLN A 94 -16.26 -14.72 -9.44
N VAL A 95 -16.20 -14.12 -8.26
CA VAL A 95 -15.12 -13.18 -7.90
C VAL A 95 -13.78 -13.91 -7.84
N LEU A 96 -13.75 -15.11 -7.24
CA LEU A 96 -12.54 -15.94 -7.18
C LEU A 96 -12.05 -16.35 -8.56
N PHE A 97 -12.95 -16.74 -9.47
CA PHE A 97 -12.63 -17.08 -10.86
C PHE A 97 -12.00 -15.88 -11.59
N VAL A 98 -12.57 -14.69 -11.44
CA VAL A 98 -12.03 -13.47 -12.05
C VAL A 98 -10.64 -13.15 -11.50
N MET A 99 -10.43 -13.26 -10.18
CA MET A 99 -9.12 -12.98 -9.56
C MET A 99 -8.04 -13.94 -10.06
N LYS A 100 -8.34 -15.24 -10.15
CA LYS A 100 -7.41 -16.26 -10.68
C LYS A 100 -7.05 -15.98 -12.14
N ASN A 101 -8.03 -15.61 -12.97
CA ASN A 101 -7.80 -15.25 -14.36
C ASN A 101 -6.92 -13.99 -14.51
N ILE A 102 -7.12 -12.99 -13.65
CA ILE A 102 -6.28 -11.78 -13.63
C ILE A 102 -4.85 -12.14 -13.24
N ALA A 103 -4.65 -12.93 -12.19
CA ALA A 103 -3.33 -13.38 -11.76
C ALA A 103 -2.58 -14.14 -12.87
N GLN A 104 -3.27 -15.06 -13.57
CA GLN A 104 -2.70 -15.81 -14.68
C GLN A 104 -2.31 -14.91 -15.85
N LYS A 105 -3.18 -13.96 -16.25
CA LYS A 105 -2.88 -12.99 -17.31
C LYS A 105 -1.68 -12.11 -16.99
N VAL A 106 -1.56 -11.65 -15.75
CA VAL A 106 -0.42 -10.84 -15.29
C VAL A 106 0.86 -11.67 -15.37
N SER A 107 0.85 -12.91 -14.89
CA SER A 107 2.01 -13.80 -14.92
C SER A 107 2.51 -14.06 -16.35
N VAL A 108 1.59 -14.36 -17.28
CA VAL A 108 1.93 -14.55 -18.71
C VAL A 108 2.48 -13.26 -19.32
N ARG A 109 1.88 -12.10 -19.03
CA ARG A 109 2.34 -10.82 -19.57
C ARG A 109 3.74 -10.46 -19.09
N VAL A 110 4.03 -10.70 -17.80
CA VAL A 110 5.37 -10.48 -17.23
C VAL A 110 6.38 -11.42 -17.87
N LEU A 111 6.06 -12.70 -17.99
CA LEU A 111 6.94 -13.68 -18.65
C LEU A 111 7.24 -13.28 -20.11
N VAL A 112 6.22 -12.94 -20.88
CA VAL A 112 6.37 -12.50 -22.29
C VAL A 112 7.23 -11.25 -22.38
N THR A 113 7.02 -10.27 -21.49
CA THR A 113 7.81 -9.04 -21.46
C THR A 113 9.28 -9.34 -21.11
N ILE A 114 9.52 -10.21 -20.13
CA ILE A 114 10.88 -10.62 -19.74
C ILE A 114 11.57 -11.32 -20.91
N VAL A 115 10.91 -12.29 -21.55
CA VAL A 115 11.45 -13.02 -22.72
C VAL A 115 11.74 -12.06 -23.88
N PHE A 116 10.86 -11.09 -24.12
CA PHE A 116 11.05 -10.11 -25.19
C PHE A 116 12.24 -9.17 -24.91
N ILE A 117 12.39 -8.71 -23.65
CA ILE A 117 13.52 -7.88 -23.23
C ILE A 117 14.83 -8.68 -23.30
N THR A 118 14.85 -9.94 -22.84
CA THR A 118 16.07 -10.76 -22.93
C THR A 118 16.44 -11.10 -24.38
N MET A 119 15.47 -11.33 -25.26
CA MET A 119 15.73 -11.48 -26.70
C MET A 119 16.30 -10.20 -27.33
N LEU A 120 15.81 -9.02 -26.93
CA LEU A 120 16.33 -7.72 -27.39
C LEU A 120 17.77 -7.45 -26.92
N VAL A 121 18.10 -7.85 -25.68
CA VAL A 121 19.44 -7.68 -25.09
C VAL A 121 20.44 -8.70 -25.67
N CYS A 122 20.03 -9.93 -25.97
CA CYS A 122 20.90 -10.93 -26.58
C CYS A 122 21.20 -10.68 -28.07
N HIS A 123 20.47 -9.77 -28.73
CA HIS A 123 20.65 -9.47 -30.16
C HIS A 123 21.60 -8.29 -30.41
N HIS A 124 22.27 -7.78 -29.37
CA HIS A 124 23.19 -6.64 -29.43
C HIS A 124 24.59 -7.01 -28.94
#